data_AF-A0A974T0S1-F1
#
_entry.id   AF-A0A974T0S1-F1
#
_cell.length_a   1.000
_cell.length_b   1.000
_cell.length_c   1.000
_cell.angle_alpha   90.00
_cell.angle_beta   90.00
_cell.angle_gamma   90.00
#
_symmetry.space_group_name_H-M   'P 1'
#
loop_
_entity.id
_entity.type
_entity.pdbx_description
1 polymer ?
#
loop_
_entity_poly.entity_id
_entity_poly.type
_entity_poly.pdbx_seq_one_letter_code
_entity_poly.pdbx_strand_id
1 'polypeptide(L)'
;MQINWLLLTESPSGIPIPTYGQYGGPNWSGGEFVGDDEPGNYTVKPEDPLDALFRRHDKAYDQPDTLLRAKADLRLIKEILKQSPDAVTGEGDLYAGAAVLAMLHQIAVVNGHPELLAKVDLGKIIQGALDRIEDGSITPEPQEVAALTTWLMWTAPASQEDFGMV
;
A
#
# COMPACT_ATOMS: atom_id res chain seq x y z
N MET A 1 -14.10 0.75 1.55
CA MET A 1 -13.71 2.14 1.86
C MET A 1 -13.23 2.82 0.59
N GLN A 2 -13.00 4.13 0.63
CA GLN A 2 -12.37 4.89 -0.46
C GLN A 2 -10.93 5.24 -0.10
N ILE A 3 -10.11 5.43 -1.12
CA ILE A 3 -8.79 6.05 -1.03
C ILE A 3 -9.00 7.52 -0.67
N ASN A 4 -8.25 8.03 0.30
CA ASN A 4 -8.25 9.45 0.60
C ASN A 4 -7.21 10.15 -0.26
N TRP A 5 -7.68 10.86 -1.29
CA TRP A 5 -6.80 11.58 -2.22
C TRP A 5 -6.31 12.94 -1.69
N LEU A 6 -6.83 13.40 -0.55
CA LEU A 6 -6.44 14.65 0.11
C LEU A 6 -5.26 14.46 1.06
N LEU A 7 -5.12 13.26 1.62
CA LEU A 7 -4.06 12.91 2.56
C LEU A 7 -3.04 12.03 1.85
N LEU A 8 -1.89 12.63 1.55
CA LEU A 8 -0.80 11.97 0.84
C LEU A 8 0.34 11.69 1.82
N THR A 9 0.88 10.49 1.70
CA THR A 9 2.12 10.03 2.33
C THR A 9 3.25 10.12 1.30
N GLU A 10 4.50 10.11 1.75
CA GLU A 10 5.64 10.03 0.84
C GLU A 10 6.19 8.59 0.83
N SER A 11 6.35 8.03 -0.38
CA SER A 11 7.15 6.82 -0.55
C SER A 11 8.64 7.11 -0.34
N PRO A 12 9.48 6.08 -0.10
CA PRO A 12 10.93 6.26 -0.02
C PRO A 12 11.56 6.92 -1.27
N SER A 13 10.89 6.86 -2.43
CA SER A 13 11.31 7.48 -3.69
C SER A 13 10.68 8.86 -3.93
N GLY A 14 9.98 9.44 -2.96
CA GLY A 14 9.33 10.76 -3.08
C GLY A 14 8.06 10.78 -3.94
N ILE A 15 7.57 9.61 -4.37
CA ILE A 15 6.26 9.51 -5.04
C ILE A 15 5.18 9.63 -3.97
N PRO A 16 4.22 10.57 -4.10
CA PRO A 16 3.12 10.69 -3.16
C PRO A 16 2.19 9.47 -3.27
N ILE A 17 1.82 8.89 -2.13
CA ILE A 17 0.89 7.76 -2.05
C ILE A 17 -0.33 8.20 -1.23
N PRO A 18 -1.55 8.14 -1.77
CA PRO A 18 -2.74 8.47 -1.00
C PRO A 18 -2.97 7.48 0.14
N THR A 19 -3.68 7.89 1.18
CA THR A 19 -4.01 7.00 2.31
C THR A 19 -5.27 6.18 2.06
N TYR A 20 -5.46 5.10 2.82
CA TYR A 20 -6.64 4.25 2.76
C TYR A 20 -7.12 3.91 4.17
N GLY A 21 -8.38 4.23 4.48
CA GLY A 21 -8.93 4.01 5.81
C GLY A 21 -8.08 4.66 6.91
N GLN A 22 -7.87 3.93 8.01
CA GLN A 22 -7.13 4.43 9.17
C GLN A 22 -5.67 4.00 9.17
N TYR A 23 -5.27 3.01 8.36
CA TYR A 23 -3.96 2.37 8.44
C TYR A 23 -3.26 2.13 7.09
N GLY A 24 -3.92 2.37 5.97
CA GLY A 24 -3.30 2.23 4.66
C GLY A 24 -2.43 3.43 4.30
N GLY A 25 -1.12 3.23 4.25
CA GLY A 25 -0.16 4.19 3.73
C GLY A 25 1.12 4.29 4.57
N PRO A 26 2.27 4.63 3.97
CA PRO A 26 3.49 4.95 4.72
C PRO A 26 3.23 5.97 5.83
N ASN A 27 3.65 5.68 7.06
CA ASN A 27 3.52 6.58 8.21
C ASN A 27 2.09 7.06 8.51
N TRP A 28 1.06 6.38 7.98
CA TRP A 28 -0.35 6.65 8.25
C TRP A 28 -0.92 5.53 9.10
N SER A 29 -1.13 5.77 10.40
CA SER A 29 -1.64 4.74 11.30
C SER A 29 -2.55 5.32 12.37
N GLY A 30 -3.78 4.80 12.44
CA GLY A 30 -4.81 5.25 13.37
C GLY A 30 -5.45 6.58 12.97
N GLY A 31 -5.41 6.93 11.68
CA GLY A 31 -6.01 8.18 11.18
C GLY A 31 -5.12 9.42 11.33
N GLU A 32 -3.84 9.22 11.62
CA GLU A 32 -2.86 10.29 11.81
C GLU A 32 -1.51 9.92 11.21
N PHE A 33 -0.71 10.95 10.90
CA PHE A 33 0.68 10.77 10.50
C PHE A 33 1.53 10.53 11.74
N VAL A 34 2.34 9.47 11.70
CA VAL A 34 3.27 9.10 12.77
C VAL A 34 4.70 9.23 12.27
N GLY A 35 5.63 9.60 13.16
CA GLY A 35 7.07 9.60 12.82
C GLY A 35 7.62 8.18 12.63
N ASP A 36 8.77 8.05 11.94
CA ASP A 36 9.39 6.75 11.61
C ASP A 36 9.71 5.86 12.84
N ASP A 37 9.92 6.49 14.00
CA ASP A 37 10.23 5.83 15.27
C ASP A 37 9.06 5.89 16.28
N GLU A 38 7.92 6.46 15.89
CA GLU A 38 6.76 6.62 16.75
C GLU A 38 5.72 5.52 16.50
N PRO A 39 5.26 4.82 17.55
CA PRO A 39 4.28 3.76 17.38
C PRO A 39 2.91 4.33 16.99
N GLY A 40 2.18 3.57 16.18
CA GLY A 40 0.84 3.93 15.73
C GLY A 40 -0.24 3.90 16.83
N ASN A 41 -1.31 4.69 16.68
CA ASN A 41 -2.49 4.55 17.52
C ASN A 41 -3.35 3.35 17.11
N TYR A 42 -3.12 2.23 17.79
CA TYR A 42 -3.82 0.97 17.49
C TYR A 42 -5.17 0.77 18.18
N THR A 43 -5.66 1.77 18.89
CA THR A 43 -6.98 1.73 19.53
C THR A 43 -8.10 2.08 18.54
N VAL A 44 -7.75 2.78 17.46
CA VAL A 44 -8.69 3.12 16.38
C VAL A 44 -9.17 1.85 15.69
N LYS A 45 -10.47 1.82 15.40
CA LYS A 45 -11.11 0.67 14.76
C LYS A 45 -10.85 0.75 13.25
N PRO A 46 -10.35 -0.31 12.61
CA PRO A 46 -10.24 -0.33 11.16
C PRO A 46 -11.65 -0.29 10.54
N GLU A 47 -11.73 0.37 9.39
CA GLU A 47 -13.01 0.66 8.74
C GLU A 47 -13.52 -0.51 7.91
N ASP A 48 -12.64 -1.34 7.37
CA ASP A 48 -12.98 -2.53 6.59
C ASP A 48 -11.94 -3.67 6.76
N PRO A 49 -12.15 -4.84 6.12
CA PRO A 49 -11.23 -5.96 6.24
C PRO A 49 -9.80 -5.68 5.76
N LEU A 50 -9.60 -4.83 4.74
CA LEU A 50 -8.28 -4.47 4.22
C LEU A 50 -7.55 -3.54 5.19
N ASP A 51 -8.24 -2.54 5.71
CA ASP A 51 -7.73 -1.63 6.75
C ASP A 51 -7.32 -2.40 8.03
N ALA A 52 -8.06 -3.48 8.35
CA ALA A 52 -7.70 -4.37 9.44
C ALA A 52 -6.44 -5.21 9.16
N LEU A 53 -6.08 -5.44 7.88
CA LEU A 53 -4.80 -6.04 7.51
C LEU A 53 -3.67 -5.05 7.71
N PHE A 54 -3.84 -3.81 7.24
CA PHE A 54 -2.84 -2.74 7.40
C PHE A 54 -2.54 -2.48 8.88
N ARG A 55 -3.55 -2.35 9.74
CA ARG A 55 -3.32 -2.23 11.20
C ARG A 55 -2.47 -3.36 11.79
N ARG A 56 -2.61 -4.59 11.28
CA ARG A 56 -1.79 -5.72 11.74
C ARG A 56 -0.37 -5.68 11.20
N HIS A 57 -0.20 -5.15 9.99
CA HIS A 57 1.09 -4.90 9.39
C HIS A 57 1.84 -3.82 10.17
N ASP A 58 1.23 -2.67 10.43
CA ASP A 58 1.83 -1.56 11.20
C ASP A 58 2.35 -2.05 12.56
N LYS A 59 1.52 -2.78 13.32
CA LYS A 59 1.92 -3.37 14.62
C LYS A 59 3.14 -4.27 14.53
N ALA A 60 3.32 -4.98 13.42
CA ALA A 60 4.48 -5.83 13.18
C ALA A 60 5.68 -5.05 12.63
N TYR A 61 5.42 -3.88 12.06
CA TYR A 61 6.41 -2.96 11.50
C TYR A 61 7.02 -2.02 12.55
N ASP A 62 6.33 -1.81 13.67
CA ASP A 62 6.71 -1.06 14.89
C ASP A 62 7.92 -1.66 15.66
N GLN A 63 9.00 -1.90 14.93
CA GLN A 63 10.25 -2.48 15.42
C GLN A 63 11.35 -2.31 14.35
N PRO A 64 12.65 -2.27 14.71
CA PRO A 64 13.73 -1.91 13.77
C PRO A 64 14.36 -3.09 12.98
N ASP A 65 14.04 -4.34 13.31
CA ASP A 65 14.56 -5.54 12.63
C ASP A 65 13.95 -5.69 11.22
N THR A 66 14.82 -5.54 10.21
CA THR A 66 14.44 -5.59 8.79
C THR A 66 13.89 -6.95 8.36
N LEU A 67 14.33 -8.05 8.98
CA LEU A 67 13.83 -9.39 8.68
C LEU A 67 12.41 -9.56 9.22
N LEU A 68 12.13 -9.02 10.40
CA LEU A 68 10.77 -9.00 10.95
C LEU A 68 9.84 -8.11 10.11
N ARG A 69 10.32 -6.95 9.62
CA ARG A 69 9.59 -6.08 8.68
C ARG A 69 9.28 -6.79 7.37
N ALA A 70 10.26 -7.41 6.72
CA ALA A 70 10.05 -8.16 5.49
C ALA A 70 9.11 -9.36 5.66
N LYS A 71 9.09 -10.00 6.84
CA LYS A 71 8.10 -11.04 7.16
C LYS A 71 6.69 -10.47 7.32
N ALA A 72 6.56 -9.27 7.89
CA ALA A 72 5.29 -8.56 7.97
C ALA A 72 4.76 -8.23 6.57
N ASP A 73 5.60 -7.71 5.68
CA ASP A 73 5.27 -7.43 4.27
C ASP A 73 4.77 -8.70 3.57
N LEU A 74 5.51 -9.81 3.68
CA LEU A 74 5.14 -11.08 3.07
C LEU A 74 3.82 -11.63 3.63
N ARG A 75 3.58 -11.42 4.93
CA ARG A 75 2.32 -11.79 5.56
C ARG A 75 1.17 -10.94 5.02
N LEU A 76 1.35 -9.63 4.89
CA LEU A 76 0.35 -8.72 4.33
C LEU A 76 -0.03 -9.14 2.91
N ILE A 77 0.95 -9.38 2.04
CA ILE A 77 0.72 -9.91 0.67
C ILE A 77 -0.17 -11.15 0.72
N LYS A 78 0.19 -12.14 1.55
CA LYS A 78 -0.56 -13.40 1.64
C LYS A 78 -1.96 -13.21 2.19
N GLU A 79 -2.17 -12.26 3.10
CA GLU A 79 -3.48 -12.00 3.68
C GLU A 79 -4.38 -11.24 2.70
N ILE A 80 -3.86 -10.26 1.96
CA ILE A 80 -4.59 -9.56 0.88
C ILE A 80 -5.06 -10.56 -0.19
N LEU A 81 -4.15 -11.39 -0.70
CA LEU A 81 -4.46 -12.36 -1.75
C LEU A 81 -5.39 -13.51 -1.31
N LYS A 82 -5.66 -13.64 0.00
CA LYS A 82 -6.60 -14.61 0.56
C LYS A 82 -7.98 -14.01 0.84
N GLN A 83 -8.14 -12.69 0.76
CA GLN A 83 -9.44 -12.06 0.96
C GLN A 83 -10.44 -12.58 -0.07
N SER A 84 -11.70 -12.73 0.32
CA SER A 84 -12.76 -12.99 -0.64
C SER A 84 -12.82 -11.86 -1.69
N PRO A 85 -13.30 -12.13 -2.92
CA PRO A 85 -13.51 -11.10 -3.91
C PRO A 85 -14.32 -9.92 -3.36
N ASP A 86 -15.37 -10.21 -2.57
CA ASP A 86 -16.27 -9.19 -2.00
C ASP A 86 -15.77 -8.56 -0.68
N ALA A 87 -14.53 -8.82 -0.25
CA ALA A 87 -14.03 -8.29 1.03
C ALA A 87 -13.82 -6.77 1.00
N VAL A 88 -13.43 -6.27 -0.17
CA VAL A 88 -13.33 -4.86 -0.55
C VAL A 88 -13.73 -4.77 -2.03
N THR A 89 -14.10 -3.58 -2.49
CA THR A 89 -14.50 -3.35 -3.88
C THR A 89 -13.98 -1.99 -4.37
N GLY A 90 -13.79 -1.84 -5.67
CA GLY A 90 -13.52 -0.55 -6.30
C GLY A 90 -12.17 0.02 -5.89
N GLU A 91 -12.14 1.15 -5.18
CA GLU A 91 -10.89 1.75 -4.74
C GLU A 91 -10.12 0.87 -3.74
N GLY A 92 -10.81 0.04 -2.98
CA GLY A 92 -10.18 -0.93 -2.09
C GLY A 92 -9.40 -2.03 -2.84
N ASP A 93 -9.92 -2.49 -3.98
CA ASP A 93 -9.19 -3.46 -4.81
C ASP A 93 -7.95 -2.82 -5.44
N LEU A 94 -8.11 -1.60 -5.96
CA LEU A 94 -6.99 -0.84 -6.53
C LEU A 94 -5.87 -0.65 -5.50
N TYR A 95 -6.23 -0.23 -4.28
CA TYR A 95 -5.27 -0.01 -3.21
C TYR A 95 -4.61 -1.32 -2.75
N ALA A 96 -5.39 -2.40 -2.62
CA ALA A 96 -4.88 -3.72 -2.26
C ALA A 96 -3.85 -4.24 -3.26
N GLY A 97 -4.14 -4.15 -4.57
CA GLY A 97 -3.23 -4.57 -5.62
C GLY A 97 -1.94 -3.75 -5.64
N ALA A 98 -2.05 -2.43 -5.56
CA ALA A 98 -0.89 -1.53 -5.47
C ALA A 98 -0.03 -1.83 -4.22
N ALA A 99 -0.67 -2.05 -3.07
CA ALA A 99 0.02 -2.41 -1.83
C ALA A 99 0.80 -3.72 -1.96
N VAL A 100 0.25 -4.75 -2.63
CA VAL A 100 0.99 -6.02 -2.86
C VAL A 100 2.27 -5.77 -3.65
N LEU A 101 2.22 -4.97 -4.71
CA LEU A 101 3.41 -4.64 -5.52
C LEU A 101 4.42 -3.82 -4.72
N ALA A 102 3.95 -2.85 -3.93
CA ALA A 102 4.81 -2.07 -3.04
C ALA A 102 5.50 -2.95 -1.98
N MET A 103 4.79 -3.92 -1.41
CA MET A 103 5.37 -4.85 -0.42
C MET A 103 6.43 -5.77 -1.03
N LEU A 104 6.31 -6.17 -2.31
CA LEU A 104 7.38 -6.89 -2.99
C LEU A 104 8.66 -6.05 -3.07
N HIS A 105 8.54 -4.77 -3.41
CA HIS A 105 9.66 -3.83 -3.40
C HIS A 105 10.24 -3.64 -1.99
N GLN A 106 9.38 -3.46 -0.97
CA GLN A 106 9.82 -3.34 0.42
C GLN A 106 10.64 -4.56 0.86
N ILE A 107 10.17 -5.79 0.57
CA ILE A 107 10.89 -7.02 0.90
C ILE A 107 12.26 -7.07 0.22
N ALA A 108 12.31 -6.84 -1.10
CA ALA A 108 13.51 -7.07 -1.88
C ALA A 108 14.56 -5.97 -1.73
N VAL A 109 14.12 -4.71 -1.66
CA VAL A 109 14.99 -3.54 -1.79
C VAL A 109 15.18 -2.83 -0.47
N VAL A 110 14.09 -2.43 0.20
CA VAL A 110 14.17 -1.58 1.40
C VAL A 110 14.59 -2.38 2.62
N ASN A 111 13.92 -3.51 2.86
CA ASN A 111 14.24 -4.42 3.96
C ASN A 111 15.38 -5.40 3.60
N GLY A 112 15.73 -5.54 2.32
CA GLY A 112 16.92 -6.27 1.88
C GLY A 112 16.85 -7.80 2.05
N HIS A 113 15.65 -8.39 1.96
CA HIS A 113 15.40 -9.82 2.17
C HIS A 113 14.79 -10.54 0.95
N PRO A 114 15.42 -10.46 -0.26
CA PRO A 114 14.89 -11.11 -1.47
C PRO A 114 14.81 -12.63 -1.36
N GLU A 115 15.57 -13.27 -0.47
CA GLU A 115 15.50 -14.71 -0.20
C GLU A 115 14.14 -15.18 0.34
N LEU A 116 13.33 -14.27 0.88
CA LEU A 116 11.95 -14.56 1.25
C LEU A 116 11.04 -14.73 0.02
N LEU A 117 11.32 -14.00 -1.06
CA LEU A 117 10.58 -14.07 -2.31
C LEU A 117 10.87 -15.35 -3.11
N ALA A 118 12.06 -15.92 -2.97
CA ALA A 118 12.42 -17.20 -3.58
C ALA A 118 11.59 -18.40 -3.04
N LYS A 119 10.85 -18.21 -1.95
CA LYS A 119 10.04 -19.25 -1.28
C LYS A 119 8.55 -19.18 -1.64
N VAL A 120 8.17 -18.28 -2.54
CA VAL A 120 6.78 -18.08 -2.97
C VAL A 120 6.68 -18.08 -4.48
N ASP A 121 5.46 -18.29 -4.97
CA ASP A 121 5.15 -18.17 -6.39
C ASP A 121 4.98 -16.68 -6.73
N LEU A 122 6.07 -16.03 -7.14
CA LEU A 122 6.06 -14.61 -7.52
C LEU A 122 5.12 -14.34 -8.70
N GLY A 123 5.03 -15.24 -9.67
CA GLY A 123 4.13 -15.09 -10.81
C GLY A 123 2.68 -15.02 -10.36
N LYS A 124 2.28 -15.92 -9.44
CA LYS A 124 0.94 -15.90 -8.85
C LYS A 124 0.67 -14.67 -7.99
N ILE A 125 1.66 -14.18 -7.24
CA ILE A 125 1.50 -12.95 -6.43
C ILE A 125 1.31 -11.74 -7.33
N ILE A 126 2.13 -11.59 -8.36
CA ILE A 126 2.04 -10.48 -9.32
C ILE A 126 0.70 -10.54 -10.05
N GLN A 127 0.31 -11.72 -10.57
CA GLN A 127 -0.97 -11.86 -11.24
C GLN A 127 -2.13 -11.50 -10.29
N GLY A 128 -2.13 -11.99 -9.05
CA GLY A 128 -3.18 -11.65 -8.09
C GLY A 128 -3.24 -10.16 -7.72
N ALA A 129 -2.10 -9.46 -7.76
CA ALA A 129 -2.07 -8.00 -7.60
C ALA A 129 -2.65 -7.28 -8.81
N LEU A 130 -2.33 -7.75 -10.02
CA LEU A 130 -2.86 -7.20 -11.27
C LEU A 130 -4.37 -7.45 -11.39
N ASP A 131 -4.86 -8.64 -11.03
CA ASP A 131 -6.29 -8.95 -11.01
C ASP A 131 -7.04 -7.96 -10.11
N ARG A 132 -6.50 -7.64 -8.93
CA ARG A 132 -7.07 -6.62 -8.02
C ARG A 132 -7.04 -5.22 -8.63
N ILE A 133 -5.98 -4.85 -9.34
CA ILE A 133 -5.91 -3.54 -10.01
C ILE A 133 -6.93 -3.47 -11.15
N GLU A 134 -7.12 -4.56 -11.90
CA GLU A 134 -8.08 -4.66 -13.00
C GLU A 134 -9.53 -4.61 -12.50
N ASP A 135 -9.83 -5.27 -11.38
CA ASP A 135 -11.13 -5.21 -10.71
C ASP A 135 -11.38 -3.85 -10.01
N GLY A 136 -10.31 -3.07 -9.81
CA GLY A 136 -10.34 -1.78 -9.15
C GLY A 136 -11.02 -0.68 -9.97
N SER A 137 -11.61 0.28 -9.27
CA SER A 137 -12.22 1.46 -9.89
C SER A 137 -11.98 2.70 -9.05
N ILE A 138 -11.68 3.83 -9.70
CA ILE A 138 -11.51 5.12 -9.03
C ILE A 138 -12.86 5.84 -8.98
N THR A 139 -13.36 6.11 -7.77
CA THR A 139 -14.66 6.76 -7.53
C THR A 139 -14.53 7.72 -6.35
N PRO A 140 -13.69 8.77 -6.47
CA PRO A 140 -13.36 9.67 -5.38
C PRO A 140 -14.60 10.44 -4.93
N GLU A 141 -14.61 10.86 -3.66
CA GLU A 141 -15.63 11.79 -3.20
C GLU A 141 -15.56 13.11 -3.98
N PRO A 142 -16.66 13.86 -4.14
CA PRO A 142 -16.67 15.10 -4.94
C PRO A 142 -15.58 16.12 -4.54
N GLN A 143 -15.28 16.23 -3.25
CA GLN A 143 -14.22 17.10 -2.74
C GLN A 143 -12.79 16.64 -3.06
N GLU A 144 -12.61 15.37 -3.45
CA GLU A 144 -11.31 14.75 -3.69
C GLU A 144 -10.89 14.77 -5.17
N VAL A 145 -11.83 15.02 -6.10
CA VAL A 145 -11.59 15.02 -7.55
C VAL A 145 -10.43 15.93 -7.97
N ALA A 146 -10.33 17.13 -7.37
CA ALA A 146 -9.25 18.06 -7.67
C ALA A 146 -7.88 17.54 -7.17
N ALA A 147 -7.86 16.86 -6.03
CA ALA A 147 -6.65 16.29 -5.45
C ALA A 147 -6.18 15.07 -6.27
N LEU A 148 -7.09 14.17 -6.65
CA LEU A 148 -6.82 13.08 -7.59
C LEU A 148 -6.25 13.61 -8.92
N THR A 149 -6.86 14.65 -9.49
CA THR A 149 -6.39 15.24 -10.75
C THR A 149 -4.96 15.77 -10.61
N THR A 150 -4.68 16.46 -9.50
CA THR A 150 -3.33 16.97 -9.19
C THR A 150 -2.33 15.82 -9.04
N TRP A 151 -2.72 14.78 -8.30
CA TRP A 151 -1.91 13.58 -8.11
C TRP A 151 -1.56 12.92 -9.44
N LEU A 152 -2.54 12.70 -10.33
CA LEU A 152 -2.32 12.14 -11.67
C LEU A 152 -1.38 13.00 -12.52
N MET A 153 -1.51 14.33 -12.45
CA MET A 153 -0.63 15.24 -13.18
C MET A 153 0.82 15.20 -12.68
N TRP A 154 1.04 14.87 -11.40
CA TRP A 154 2.38 14.78 -10.81
C TRP A 154 3.02 13.42 -11.02
N THR A 155 2.23 12.34 -10.98
CA THR A 155 2.74 10.97 -11.10
C THR A 155 2.80 10.46 -12.53
N ALA A 156 1.99 11.01 -13.46
CA ALA A 156 2.05 10.62 -14.88
C ALA A 156 3.37 11.00 -15.58
N PRO A 157 3.96 12.21 -15.40
CA PRO A 157 5.22 12.59 -16.04
C PRO A 157 6.44 11.82 -15.51
N ALA A 158 6.39 11.31 -14.27
CA ALA A 158 7.43 10.43 -13.72
C ALA A 158 7.58 9.10 -14.52
N SER A 159 6.65 8.78 -15.42
CA SER A 159 6.77 7.66 -16.35
C SER A 159 7.42 8.00 -17.70
N GLN A 160 7.73 9.28 -17.98
CA GLN A 160 8.22 9.73 -19.29
C GLN A 160 9.67 10.23 -19.31
N GLU A 161 10.30 10.59 -18.19
CA GLU A 161 11.68 11.10 -18.20
C GLU A 161 12.78 10.01 -18.16
N ASP A 162 12.47 8.73 -17.88
CA ASP A 162 13.49 7.66 -17.76
C ASP A 162 13.67 6.76 -19.00
N PHE A 163 12.95 7.00 -20.10
CA PHE A 163 13.20 6.31 -21.40
C PHE A 163 13.85 7.21 -22.46
N GLY A 164 14.38 8.37 -22.05
CA GLY A 164 15.08 9.31 -22.92
C GLY A 164 16.57 9.43 -22.58
N MET A 165 17.39 8.61 -23.24
CA MET A 165 18.84 8.83 -23.50
C MET A 165 19.80 8.75 -22.30
N VAL A 166 20.58 7.65 -22.21
CA VAL A 166 21.94 7.51 -22.79
C VAL A 166 22.17 6.04 -23.18
#